data_AF-A0A7Z9WST2-F1
#
_entry.id   AF-A0A7Z9WST2-F1
#
_cell.length_a   1.000
_cell.length_b   1.000
_cell.length_c   1.000
_cell.angle_alpha   90.00
_cell.angle_beta   90.00
_cell.angle_gamma   90.00
#
_symmetry.space_group_name_H-M   'P 1'
#
loop_
_entity.id
_entity.type
_entity.pdbx_description
1 polymer ?
#
loop_
_entity_poly.entity_id
_entity_poly.type
_entity_poly.pdbx_seq_one_letter_code
_entity_poly.pdbx_strand_id
1 'polypeptide(L)'
;MLTKLRREEGQNLVLIALAMVVLMAFLALVLDLGFAYAQRRRMQNAADAGAFAGAWELAFSETPDPVGRAQEYAVQRNGADSAQVTVDGDRVTVVAIKTL
;
A
#
# COMPACT_ATOMS: atom_id res chain seq x y z
N MET A 1 -42.96 -49.15 -19.64
CA MET A 1 -41.97 -49.05 -18.56
C MET A 1 -41.34 -47.66 -18.64
N LEU A 2 -41.90 -46.68 -17.92
CA LEU A 2 -41.43 -45.28 -17.95
C LEU A 2 -40.36 -45.10 -16.86
N THR A 3 -39.11 -45.24 -17.25
CA THR A 3 -37.95 -44.95 -16.41
C THR A 3 -37.94 -43.46 -16.08
N LYS A 4 -38.25 -43.10 -14.83
CA LYS A 4 -38.01 -41.74 -14.32
C LYS A 4 -36.51 -41.47 -14.36
N LEU A 5 -36.07 -40.66 -15.32
CA LEU A 5 -34.77 -40.00 -15.26
C LEU A 5 -34.81 -39.05 -14.07
N ARG A 6 -34.21 -39.49 -12.97
CA ARG A 6 -34.06 -38.72 -11.74
C ARG A 6 -33.12 -37.56 -12.06
N ARG A 7 -33.69 -36.36 -12.25
CA ARG A 7 -32.96 -35.14 -12.61
C ARG A 7 -31.96 -34.78 -11.50
N GLU A 8 -30.66 -34.81 -11.83
CA GLU A 8 -29.57 -34.33 -10.97
C GLU A 8 -29.44 -32.79 -10.95
N GLU A 9 -30.56 -32.08 -11.15
CA GLU A 9 -30.58 -30.62 -11.27
C GLU A 9 -30.28 -29.91 -9.92
N GLY A 10 -30.35 -30.62 -8.78
CA GLY A 10 -30.08 -30.07 -7.44
C GLY A 10 -28.62 -30.11 -6.99
N GLN A 11 -27.78 -30.98 -7.57
CA GLN A 11 -26.38 -31.14 -7.13
C GLN A 11 -25.51 -29.95 -7.56
N ASN A 12 -25.79 -29.39 -8.74
CA ASN A 12 -25.09 -28.21 -9.24
C ASN A 12 -25.29 -26.99 -8.33
N LEU A 13 -26.46 -26.84 -7.72
CA LEU A 13 -26.73 -25.74 -6.80
C LEU A 13 -25.82 -25.78 -5.58
N VAL A 14 -25.57 -26.98 -5.03
CA VAL A 14 -24.66 -27.17 -3.88
C VAL A 14 -23.22 -26.84 -4.28
N LEU A 15 -22.78 -27.29 -5.45
CA LEU A 15 -21.44 -27.00 -5.96
C LEU A 15 -21.23 -25.51 -6.19
N ILE A 16 -22.21 -24.82 -6.78
CA ILE A 16 -22.18 -23.37 -7.00
C ILE A 16 -22.17 -22.63 -5.68
N ALA A 17 -23.01 -23.02 -4.72
CA ALA A 17 -23.03 -22.41 -3.39
C ALA A 17 -21.67 -22.53 -2.69
N LEU A 18 -21.05 -23.71 -2.74
CA LEU A 18 -19.71 -23.93 -2.18
C LEU A 18 -18.64 -23.09 -2.90
N ALA A 19 -18.69 -23.05 -4.23
CA ALA A 19 -17.78 -22.23 -5.03
C ALA A 19 -17.91 -20.74 -4.70
N MET A 20 -19.13 -20.23 -4.51
CA MET A 20 -19.38 -18.85 -4.08
C MET A 20 -18.76 -18.56 -2.73
N VAL A 21 -18.88 -19.46 -1.75
CA VAL A 21 -18.25 -19.30 -0.43
C VAL A 21 -16.73 -19.22 -0.56
N VAL A 22 -16.12 -20.09 -1.36
CA VAL A 22 -14.67 -20.08 -1.61
C VAL A 22 -14.23 -18.80 -2.30
N LEU A 23 -14.98 -18.32 -3.31
CA LEU A 23 -14.69 -17.05 -4.00
C LEU A 23 -14.80 -15.85 -3.05
N MET A 24 -15.78 -15.84 -2.14
CA MET A 24 -15.91 -14.79 -1.13
C MET A 24 -14.74 -14.81 -0.14
N ALA A 25 -14.23 -15.99 0.23
CA ALA A 25 -13.03 -16.11 1.07
C ALA A 25 -11.78 -15.55 0.36
N PHE A 26 -11.61 -15.84 -0.94
CA PHE A 26 -10.53 -15.25 -1.73
C PHE A 26 -10.69 -13.74 -1.90
N LEU A 27 -11.91 -13.25 -2.08
CA LEU A 27 -12.18 -11.81 -2.18
C LEU A 27 -11.75 -11.08 -0.90
N ALA A 28 -12.09 -11.62 0.28
CA ALA A 28 -11.65 -11.06 1.55
C ALA A 28 -10.11 -10.97 1.63
N LEU A 29 -9.41 -12.04 1.28
CA LEU A 29 -7.94 -12.07 1.24
C LEU A 29 -7.36 -10.99 0.29
N VAL A 30 -7.94 -10.85 -0.89
CA VAL A 30 -7.51 -9.87 -1.89
C VAL A 30 -7.69 -8.44 -1.37
N LEU A 31 -8.78 -8.16 -0.66
CA LEU A 31 -9.01 -6.83 -0.07
C LEU A 31 -7.98 -6.52 1.01
N ASP A 32 -7.72 -7.46 1.92
CA ASP A 32 -6.75 -7.28 3.01
C ASP A 32 -5.33 -7.06 2.48
N LEU A 33 -4.87 -7.93 1.58
CA LEU A 33 -3.54 -7.83 0.98
C LEU A 33 -3.42 -6.60 0.07
N GLY A 34 -4.46 -6.30 -0.70
CA GLY A 34 -4.50 -5.14 -1.58
C GLY A 34 -4.39 -3.83 -0.79
N PHE A 35 -5.11 -3.73 0.33
CA PHE A 35 -5.01 -2.58 1.23
C PHE A 35 -3.62 -2.43 1.85
N ALA A 36 -3.06 -3.52 2.40
CA ALA A 36 -1.73 -3.51 3.00
C ALA A 36 -0.64 -3.12 1.97
N TYR A 37 -0.74 -3.66 0.76
CA TYR A 37 0.17 -3.33 -0.34
C TYR A 37 0.02 -1.87 -0.77
N ALA A 38 -1.21 -1.36 -0.89
CA ALA A 38 -1.47 0.03 -1.22
C ALA A 38 -0.89 0.99 -0.18
N GLN A 39 -1.04 0.68 1.12
CA GLN A 39 -0.41 1.46 2.19
C GLN A 39 1.12 1.45 2.09
N ARG A 40 1.73 0.28 1.88
CA ARG A 40 3.18 0.17 1.69
C ARG A 40 3.68 1.03 0.54
N ARG A 41 2.99 1.01 -0.61
CA ARG A 41 3.32 1.85 -1.78
C ARG A 41 3.20 3.34 -1.48
N ARG A 42 2.19 3.77 -0.72
CA ARG A 42 2.05 5.16 -0.30
C ARG A 42 3.23 5.61 0.58
N MET A 43 3.66 4.78 1.52
CA MET A 43 4.81 5.12 2.38
C MET A 43 6.14 5.14 1.62
N GLN A 44 6.32 4.24 0.64
CA GLN A 44 7.46 4.30 -0.26
C GLN A 44 7.49 5.62 -1.04
N ASN A 45 6.38 6.01 -1.66
CA ASN A 45 6.28 7.28 -2.38
C ASN A 45 6.57 8.48 -1.47
N ALA A 46 6.10 8.45 -0.22
CA ALA A 46 6.37 9.51 0.76
C ALA A 46 7.86 9.59 1.12
N ALA A 47 8.51 8.45 1.34
CA ALA A 47 9.95 8.41 1.62
C ALA A 47 10.76 8.91 0.42
N ASP A 48 10.44 8.47 -0.80
CA ASP A 48 11.13 8.89 -2.02
C ASP A 48 10.98 10.39 -2.28
N ALA A 49 9.76 10.93 -2.11
CA ALA A 49 9.51 12.36 -2.24
C ALA A 49 10.27 13.19 -1.20
N GLY A 50 10.31 12.72 0.06
CA GLY A 50 11.09 13.36 1.11
C GLY A 50 12.59 13.33 0.82
N ALA A 51 13.13 12.17 0.42
CA ALA A 51 14.55 12.03 0.09
C ALA A 51 14.95 12.93 -1.07
N PHE A 52 14.13 12.98 -2.13
CA PHE A 52 14.34 13.87 -3.26
C PHE A 52 14.32 15.35 -2.85
N ALA A 53 13.33 15.77 -2.05
CA ALA A 53 13.23 17.15 -1.59
C ALA A 53 14.42 17.57 -0.71
N GLY A 54 14.86 16.70 0.21
CA GLY A 54 16.04 16.97 1.04
C GLY A 54 17.33 17.01 0.21
N ALA A 55 17.51 16.09 -0.74
CA ALA A 55 18.67 16.09 -1.63
C ALA A 55 18.70 17.33 -2.55
N TRP A 56 17.53 17.74 -3.05
CA TRP A 56 17.40 18.97 -3.83
C TRP A 56 17.82 20.20 -3.03
N GLU A 57 17.40 20.28 -1.77
CA GLU A 57 17.78 21.36 -0.87
C GLU A 57 19.30 21.43 -0.67
N LEU A 58 19.96 20.28 -0.43
CA LEU A 58 21.42 20.20 -0.33
C LEU A 58 22.13 20.69 -1.60
N ALA A 59 21.58 20.38 -2.76
CA ALA A 59 22.22 20.67 -4.05
C ALA A 59 22.08 22.12 -4.51
N PHE A 60 20.97 22.79 -4.15
CA PHE A 60 20.59 24.05 -4.79
C PHE A 60 20.30 25.21 -3.85
N SER A 61 20.25 25.01 -2.53
CA SER A 61 19.95 26.08 -1.57
C SER A 61 21.22 26.68 -0.96
N GLU A 62 21.26 28.01 -0.87
CA GLU A 62 22.36 28.76 -0.24
C GLU A 62 22.43 28.53 1.28
N THR A 63 21.27 28.34 1.92
CA THR A 63 21.12 28.00 3.34
C THR A 63 20.25 26.75 3.47
N PRO A 64 20.82 25.55 3.25
CA PRO A 64 20.02 24.34 3.11
C PRO A 64 19.44 23.86 4.45
N ASP A 65 18.14 23.57 4.46
CA ASP A 65 17.46 22.80 5.50
C ASP A 65 16.88 21.49 4.91
N PRO A 66 17.73 20.50 4.62
CA PRO A 66 17.31 19.26 3.98
C PRO A 66 16.38 18.42 4.87
N VAL A 67 16.48 18.56 6.20
CA VAL A 67 15.66 17.82 7.15
C VAL A 67 14.23 18.37 7.12
N GLY A 68 14.06 19.69 7.26
CA GLY A 68 12.74 20.32 7.22
C GLY A 68 12.03 20.08 5.89
N ARG A 69 12.76 20.17 4.78
CA ARG A 69 12.21 19.96 3.43
C ARG A 69 11.84 18.51 3.15
N ALA A 70 12.68 17.57 3.57
CA ALA A 70 12.34 16.15 3.47
C ALA A 70 11.10 15.80 4.31
N GLN A 71 10.97 16.36 5.52
CA GLN A 71 9.80 16.16 6.36
C GLN A 71 8.53 16.77 5.76
N GLU A 72 8.60 18.00 5.22
CA GLU A 72 7.47 18.65 4.54
C GLU A 72 6.92 17.75 3.41
N TYR A 73 7.80 17.24 2.55
CA TYR A 73 7.39 16.42 1.42
C TYR A 73 6.88 15.05 1.85
N ALA A 74 7.54 14.36 2.77
CA ALA A 74 7.11 13.04 3.22
C ALA A 74 5.77 13.09 3.97
N VAL A 75 5.62 14.02 4.91
CA VAL A 75 4.47 14.10 5.80
C VAL A 75 3.33 14.89 5.17
N GLN A 76 3.57 16.17 4.90
CA GLN A 76 2.50 17.11 4.52
C GLN A 76 2.02 16.90 3.09
N ARG A 77 2.93 16.54 2.17
CA ARG A 77 2.61 16.40 0.74
C ARG A 77 2.33 14.97 0.28
N ASN A 78 2.84 13.95 0.99
CA ASN A 78 2.73 12.54 0.57
C ASN A 78 2.09 11.61 1.61
N GLY A 79 1.62 12.13 2.74
CA GLY A 79 0.67 11.44 3.62
C GLY A 79 1.27 10.42 4.60
N ALA A 80 2.59 10.48 4.84
CA ALA A 80 3.17 9.86 6.03
C ALA A 80 2.69 10.59 7.29
N ASP A 81 2.60 9.90 8.42
CA ASP A 81 2.25 10.55 9.70
C ASP A 81 3.48 11.19 10.34
N SER A 82 4.63 10.55 10.17
CA SER A 82 5.93 11.09 10.54
C SER A 82 7.02 10.59 9.60
N ALA A 83 8.16 11.26 9.61
CA ALA A 83 9.33 10.87 8.83
C ALA A 83 10.59 11.01 9.68
N GLN A 84 11.38 9.94 9.76
CA GLN A 84 12.74 10.00 10.29
C GLN A 84 13.66 10.36 9.13
N VAL A 85 14.43 11.42 9.30
CA VAL A 85 15.35 11.92 8.28
C VAL A 85 16.75 11.89 8.85
N THR A 86 17.69 11.30 8.11
CA THR A 86 19.12 11.29 8.44
C THR A 86 19.88 11.88 7.27
N VAL A 87 20.75 12.84 7.56
CA VAL A 87 21.61 13.50 6.57
C VAL A 87 23.05 13.18 6.91
N ASP A 88 23.78 12.68 5.92
CA ASP A 88 25.19 12.28 6.02
C ASP A 88 25.93 12.80 4.79
N GLY A 89 26.60 13.95 4.94
CA GLY A 89 27.18 14.68 3.81
C GLY A 89 26.12 15.11 2.79
N ASP A 90 26.22 14.58 1.57
CA ASP A 90 25.29 14.80 0.46
C ASP A 90 24.13 13.79 0.41
N ARG A 91 24.13 12.79 1.30
CA ARG A 91 23.15 11.71 1.31
C ARG A 91 22.01 12.02 2.29
N VAL A 92 20.78 12.03 1.76
CA VAL A 92 19.54 12.13 2.55
C VAL A 92 18.84 10.78 2.59
N THR A 93 18.67 10.22 3.79
CA THR A 93 17.90 8.99 4.03
C THR A 93 16.60 9.35 4.73
N VAL A 94 15.48 8.88 4.19
CA VAL A 94 14.15 9.14 4.74
C VAL A 94 13.42 7.83 5.02
N VAL A 95 12.88 7.70 6.22
CA VAL A 95 12.00 6.61 6.62
C VAL A 95 10.63 7.20 6.93
N ALA A 96 9.67 7.00 6.03
CA ALA A 96 8.27 7.40 6.22
C ALA A 96 7.54 6.39 7.10
N ILE A 97 6.79 6.89 8.08
CA ILE A 97 6.10 6.09 9.09
C ILE A 97 4.60 6.37 9.01
N LYS A 98 3.81 5.30 8.98
CA LYS A 98 2.36 5.34 9.18
C LYS A 98 2.02 4.68 10.51
N THR A 99 1.23 5.36 11.32
CA THR A 99 0.60 4.82 12.53
C THR A 99 -0.72 4.17 12.11
N LEU A 100 -0.94 2.92 12.56
CA LEU A 100 -2.17 2.16 12.30
C LEU A 100 -3.37 2.73 13.08
#